data_AF-A0A3B5K0R4-F1
#
_entry.id   AF-A0A3B5K0R4-F1
#
_cell.length_a   1.000
_cell.length_b   1.000
_cell.length_c   1.000
_cell.angle_alpha   90.00
_cell.angle_beta   90.00
_cell.angle_gamma   90.00
#
_symmetry.space_group_name_H-M   'P 1'
#
loop_
_entity.id
_entity.type
_entity.pdbx_description
1 polymer ?
#
loop_
_entity_poly.entity_id
_entity_poly.type
_entity_poly.pdbx_seq_one_letter_code
_entity_poly.pdbx_strand_id
1 'polypeptide(L)'
;MGVGLWLISLLMSLQQAGVSNGIWNLELPDAVLGFYGSCVMVPCRFSVPEQMNPDLLSCSNGGIWRARAIGGPLVIGPGVALPQGEITGDVRNQSCTTVFSRLPEEESHMFFFRLDCSKILKFTYINATRIRLQRDPPPPQLNPMRLFQEGERVMLECSVPVPCPDLPPSITWLPPGDFISKQSHLHQNEDELLTLTSTLTFIASANHHNRSITCSASYPLQNGSTLGPSASTQVLDVQYAPRFTEALVHRTGSKDQTLALVCLSDANPPVSVYSWYRTRDGGQLTLQGEGALLILTASPFGSDEFLCKAANKIGSQRSRPVPLPAGVTTGSGLPSGVPYVLFGLLLLLHVLMVTVNVYKYRRSWSCQRRTPTLT
;
A
#
# COMPACT_ATOMS: atom_id res chain seq x y z
N MET A 1 13.31 -82.37 3.28
CA MET A 1 14.41 -81.96 2.37
C MET A 1 14.13 -80.52 1.96
N GLY A 2 14.41 -79.48 2.75
CA GLY A 2 15.49 -79.33 3.72
C GLY A 2 16.77 -78.99 2.96
N VAL A 3 17.29 -77.78 3.19
CA VAL A 3 18.52 -77.18 2.62
C VAL A 3 18.35 -76.57 1.21
N GLY A 4 18.36 -75.23 1.10
CA GLY A 4 18.50 -74.60 -0.22
C GLY A 4 18.10 -73.13 -0.42
N LEU A 5 17.70 -72.37 0.61
CA LEU A 5 17.29 -70.96 0.42
C LEU A 5 17.75 -69.99 1.53
N TRP A 6 18.91 -70.25 2.14
CA TRP A 6 19.49 -69.37 3.18
C TRP A 6 20.93 -68.89 2.87
N LEU A 7 21.30 -68.75 1.58
CA LEU A 7 22.64 -68.30 1.19
C LEU A 7 22.69 -67.19 0.12
N ILE A 8 21.58 -66.54 -0.21
CA ILE A 8 21.56 -65.42 -1.19
C ILE A 8 21.18 -64.07 -0.53
N SER A 9 20.83 -64.05 0.76
CA SER A 9 20.49 -62.82 1.49
C SER A 9 21.62 -62.24 2.36
N LEU A 10 22.87 -62.69 2.18
CA LEU A 10 24.04 -62.19 2.94
C LEU A 10 25.18 -61.66 2.05
N LEU A 11 24.85 -61.12 0.86
CA LEU A 11 25.82 -60.46 -0.05
C LEU A 11 25.30 -59.14 -0.64
N MET A 12 24.29 -58.52 -0.01
CA MET A 12 23.84 -57.15 -0.27
C MET A 12 23.73 -56.32 1.03
N SER A 13 24.69 -56.46 1.94
CA SER A 13 24.84 -55.59 3.12
C SER A 13 26.30 -55.15 3.31
N LEU A 14 27.00 -54.93 2.19
CA LEU A 14 28.29 -54.24 2.12
C LEU A 14 28.22 -53.12 1.07
N GLN A 15 27.09 -52.41 0.99
CA GLN A 15 27.19 -50.99 0.69
C GLN A 15 27.63 -50.35 1.99
N GLN A 16 28.95 -50.14 2.03
CA GLN A 16 29.63 -49.30 2.98
C GLN A 16 28.68 -48.16 3.36
N ALA A 17 28.36 -48.07 4.64
CA ALA A 17 28.09 -46.77 5.24
C ALA A 17 29.15 -45.85 4.63
N GLY A 18 28.71 -44.86 3.85
CA GLY A 18 29.60 -43.86 3.32
C GLY A 18 30.25 -43.20 4.52
N VAL A 19 31.42 -43.71 4.91
CA VAL A 19 32.41 -42.95 5.64
C VAL A 19 32.73 -41.85 4.65
N SER A 20 32.08 -40.71 4.83
CA SER A 20 32.53 -39.49 4.20
C SER A 20 33.92 -39.24 4.77
N ASN A 21 34.94 -39.80 4.12
CA ASN A 21 36.31 -39.34 4.33
C ASN A 21 36.24 -37.83 4.15
N GLY A 22 36.37 -37.07 5.24
CA GLY A 22 36.33 -35.61 5.18
C GLY A 22 37.34 -35.14 4.14
N ILE A 23 36.86 -34.63 3.02
CA ILE A 23 37.72 -34.02 2.00
C ILE A 23 38.02 -32.60 2.49
N TRP A 24 39.21 -32.09 2.20
CA TRP A 24 39.50 -30.67 2.36
C TRP A 24 38.48 -29.85 1.56
N ASN A 25 37.57 -29.18 2.25
CA ASN A 25 36.52 -28.38 1.64
C ASN A 25 36.37 -27.04 2.36
N LEU A 26 35.95 -26.01 1.63
CA LEU A 26 35.65 -24.70 2.18
C LEU A 26 34.36 -24.19 1.56
N GLU A 27 33.36 -24.04 2.42
CA GLU A 27 32.04 -23.49 2.13
C GLU A 27 32.03 -22.03 2.57
N LEU A 28 31.81 -21.15 1.61
CA LEU A 28 31.67 -19.71 1.79
C LEU A 28 30.89 -19.13 0.61
N PRO A 29 30.25 -17.97 0.75
CA PRO A 29 29.58 -17.31 -0.37
C PRO A 29 30.59 -16.85 -1.43
N ASP A 30 30.25 -17.02 -2.71
CA ASP A 30 31.05 -16.53 -3.84
C ASP A 30 31.28 -15.01 -3.77
N ALA A 31 30.29 -14.27 -3.26
CA ALA A 31 30.40 -12.86 -2.99
C ALA A 31 29.54 -12.44 -1.81
N VAL A 32 30.04 -11.46 -1.04
CA VAL A 32 29.28 -10.80 0.02
C VAL A 32 29.22 -9.30 -0.23
N LEU A 33 28.11 -8.68 0.15
CA LEU A 33 27.89 -7.24 0.06
C LEU A 33 28.33 -6.56 1.36
N GLY A 34 29.07 -5.46 1.26
CA GLY A 34 29.40 -4.58 2.39
C GLY A 34 29.27 -3.11 2.00
N PHE A 35 29.33 -2.22 2.99
CA PHE A 35 29.25 -0.77 2.79
C PHE A 35 30.53 -0.07 3.23
N TYR A 36 30.93 0.97 2.49
CA TYR A 36 32.10 1.79 2.88
C TYR A 36 31.87 2.40 4.27
N GLY A 37 32.89 2.31 5.13
CA GLY A 37 32.82 2.80 6.51
C GLY A 37 32.04 1.90 7.49
N SER A 38 31.55 0.73 7.05
CA SER A 38 30.95 -0.30 7.90
C SER A 38 31.83 -1.56 7.96
N CYS A 39 31.34 -2.63 8.59
CA CYS A 39 31.96 -3.95 8.57
C CYS A 39 31.20 -4.92 7.64
N VAL A 40 31.80 -6.08 7.35
CA VAL A 40 31.14 -7.16 6.62
C VAL A 40 31.51 -8.52 7.21
N MET A 41 30.51 -9.35 7.47
CA MET A 41 30.65 -10.74 7.87
C MET A 41 30.75 -11.61 6.62
N VAL A 42 31.78 -12.44 6.57
CA VAL A 42 31.90 -13.56 5.66
C VAL A 42 31.62 -14.83 6.48
N PRO A 43 30.43 -15.45 6.35
CA PRO A 43 30.20 -16.76 6.93
C PRO A 43 31.07 -17.79 6.19
N CYS A 44 31.72 -18.69 6.94
CA CYS A 44 32.38 -19.81 6.32
C CYS A 44 32.58 -21.01 7.23
N ARG A 45 32.55 -22.18 6.61
CA ARG A 45 32.78 -23.49 7.21
C ARG A 45 33.81 -24.25 6.38
N PHE A 46 34.72 -24.94 7.05
CA PHE A 46 35.72 -25.75 6.35
C PHE A 46 35.74 -27.17 6.89
N SER A 47 36.15 -28.12 6.06
CA SER A 47 36.29 -29.52 6.45
C SER A 47 37.74 -29.94 6.34
N VAL A 48 38.19 -30.72 7.32
CA VAL A 48 39.50 -31.36 7.32
C VAL A 48 39.31 -32.88 7.33
N PRO A 49 40.27 -33.66 6.79
CA PRO A 49 40.27 -35.11 6.94
C PRO A 49 40.23 -35.52 8.40
N GLU A 50 39.49 -36.58 8.72
CA GLU A 50 39.27 -37.04 10.10
C GLU A 50 40.59 -37.31 10.84
N GLN A 51 41.63 -37.73 10.12
CA GLN A 51 42.96 -37.98 10.66
C GLN A 51 43.60 -36.72 11.27
N MET A 52 43.17 -35.53 10.83
CA MET A 52 43.66 -34.23 11.30
C MET A 52 42.79 -33.61 12.38
N ASN A 53 41.69 -34.25 12.80
CA ASN A 53 40.85 -33.76 13.90
C ASN A 53 41.63 -33.54 15.22
N PRO A 54 42.55 -34.43 15.65
CA PRO A 54 43.35 -34.19 16.86
C PRO A 54 44.23 -32.94 16.75
N ASP A 55 44.84 -32.72 15.57
CA ASP A 55 45.65 -31.54 15.31
C ASP A 55 44.80 -30.26 15.27
N LEU A 56 43.56 -30.34 14.77
CA LEU A 56 42.62 -29.22 14.76
C LEU A 56 42.20 -28.81 16.17
N LEU A 57 41.93 -29.77 17.06
CA LEU A 57 41.58 -29.50 18.46
C LEU A 57 42.73 -28.83 19.22
N SER A 58 43.98 -29.12 18.85
CA SER A 58 45.18 -28.50 19.43
C SER A 58 45.58 -27.17 18.74
N CYS A 59 44.76 -26.66 17.83
CA CYS A 59 45.07 -25.45 17.08
C CYS A 59 45.20 -24.21 17.99
N SER A 60 46.37 -23.56 17.94
CA SER A 60 46.70 -22.34 18.70
C SER A 60 46.70 -21.07 17.83
N ASN A 61 47.06 -21.18 16.56
CA ASN A 61 47.29 -20.04 15.66
C ASN A 61 46.08 -19.74 14.76
N GLY A 62 45.06 -20.61 14.76
CA GLY A 62 43.81 -20.43 14.04
C GLY A 62 43.96 -20.47 12.52
N GLY A 63 43.25 -19.56 11.85
CA GLY A 63 43.29 -19.36 10.41
C GLY A 63 43.84 -17.99 10.04
N ILE A 64 44.15 -17.83 8.75
CA ILE A 64 44.62 -16.56 8.18
C ILE A 64 43.85 -16.24 6.90
N TRP A 65 43.79 -14.96 6.56
CA TRP A 65 43.23 -14.48 5.31
C TRP A 65 44.28 -13.77 4.45
N ARG A 66 44.25 -14.05 3.14
CA ARG A 66 45.03 -13.35 2.13
C ARG A 66 44.12 -12.69 1.10
N ALA A 67 44.52 -11.52 0.62
CA ALA A 67 43.76 -10.78 -0.38
C ALA A 67 44.34 -10.93 -1.79
N ARG A 68 43.50 -10.70 -2.81
CA ARG A 68 43.77 -10.69 -4.26
C ARG A 68 44.11 -12.06 -4.86
N ALA A 69 44.99 -12.83 -4.23
CA ALA A 69 45.41 -14.16 -4.68
C ALA A 69 45.83 -15.04 -3.49
N ILE A 70 45.90 -16.37 -3.70
CA ILE A 70 46.33 -17.37 -2.70
C ILE A 70 47.70 -17.01 -2.05
N GLY A 71 48.65 -16.49 -2.83
CA GLY A 71 49.95 -16.02 -2.35
C GLY A 71 50.04 -14.52 -2.07
N GLY A 72 48.91 -13.81 -2.11
CA GLY A 72 48.83 -12.36 -1.97
C GLY A 72 49.10 -11.87 -0.54
N PRO A 73 48.95 -10.56 -0.28
CA PRO A 73 49.24 -9.97 1.04
C PRO A 73 48.40 -10.61 2.16
N LEU A 74 49.03 -10.81 3.32
CA LEU A 74 48.39 -11.27 4.54
C LEU A 74 47.57 -10.11 5.13
N VAL A 75 46.26 -10.31 5.30
CA VAL A 75 45.32 -9.28 5.78
C VAL A 75 44.77 -9.56 7.16
N ILE A 76 44.66 -10.84 7.55
CA ILE A 76 44.31 -11.29 8.90
C ILE A 76 45.24 -12.45 9.24
N GLY A 77 45.93 -12.37 10.38
CA GLY A 77 46.85 -13.40 10.83
C GLY A 77 47.98 -12.85 11.71
N PRO A 78 48.85 -13.73 12.23
CA PRO A 78 49.96 -13.32 13.09
C PRO A 78 50.96 -12.41 12.34
N GLY A 79 51.44 -11.37 13.01
CA GLY A 79 52.41 -10.43 12.46
C GLY A 79 51.82 -9.31 11.59
N VAL A 80 50.50 -9.25 11.40
CA VAL A 80 49.84 -8.12 10.74
C VAL A 80 49.64 -6.99 11.75
N ALA A 81 50.35 -5.87 11.56
CA ALA A 81 50.28 -4.72 12.49
C ALA A 81 48.88 -4.10 12.58
N LEU A 82 48.14 -4.08 11.47
CA LEU A 82 46.78 -3.56 11.35
C LEU A 82 45.90 -4.58 10.61
N PRO A 83 45.31 -5.56 11.31
CA PRO A 83 44.50 -6.60 10.67
C PRO A 83 43.25 -6.00 10.00
N GLN A 84 42.74 -6.58 8.93
CA GLN A 84 41.54 -6.07 8.23
C GLN A 84 40.21 -6.52 8.86
N GLY A 85 40.28 -7.43 9.82
CA GLY A 85 39.13 -8.04 10.47
C GLY A 85 39.56 -9.06 11.52
N GLU A 86 38.60 -9.81 12.02
CA GLU A 86 38.78 -10.84 13.04
C GLU A 86 37.97 -12.09 12.69
N ILE A 87 38.56 -13.26 12.92
CA ILE A 87 37.88 -14.55 12.78
C ILE A 87 37.04 -14.74 14.05
N THR A 88 35.73 -14.60 13.92
CA THR A 88 34.76 -14.75 15.01
C THR A 88 34.24 -16.18 15.15
N GLY A 89 34.36 -16.98 14.09
CA GLY A 89 34.05 -18.41 14.09
C GLY A 89 35.04 -19.23 14.92
N ASP A 90 34.54 -20.28 15.58
CA ASP A 90 35.39 -21.22 16.29
C ASP A 90 36.06 -22.20 15.31
N VAL A 91 37.34 -21.94 15.04
CA VAL A 91 38.18 -22.77 14.15
C VAL A 91 38.23 -24.23 14.60
N ARG A 92 38.16 -24.51 15.92
CA ARG A 92 38.17 -25.89 16.44
C ARG A 92 36.89 -26.64 16.09
N ASN A 93 35.80 -25.90 15.96
CA ASN A 93 34.50 -26.37 15.47
C ASN A 93 34.34 -26.13 13.96
N GLN A 94 35.45 -26.04 13.22
CA GLN A 94 35.44 -25.97 11.75
C GLN A 94 34.74 -24.73 11.17
N SER A 95 34.57 -23.67 11.98
CA SER A 95 34.04 -22.39 11.54
C SER A 95 35.18 -21.40 11.33
N CYS A 96 35.19 -20.76 10.16
CA CYS A 96 36.14 -19.69 9.84
C CYS A 96 35.45 -18.33 9.67
N THR A 97 34.18 -18.22 10.08
CA THR A 97 33.38 -17.00 9.98
C THR A 97 34.18 -15.80 10.45
N THR A 98 34.23 -14.76 9.62
CA THR A 98 35.15 -13.62 9.81
C THR A 98 34.41 -12.32 9.61
N VAL A 99 34.63 -11.36 10.51
CA VAL A 99 34.11 -9.99 10.39
C VAL A 99 35.25 -9.07 9.94
N PHE A 100 35.15 -8.56 8.72
CA PHE A 100 36.06 -7.57 8.16
C PHE A 100 35.58 -6.16 8.51
N SER A 101 36.40 -5.40 9.23
CA SER A 101 36.07 -4.03 9.68
C SER A 101 36.90 -2.95 8.99
N ARG A 102 38.05 -3.30 8.42
CA ARG A 102 38.96 -2.37 7.73
C ARG A 102 39.26 -2.88 6.33
N LEU A 103 38.37 -2.58 5.39
CA LEU A 103 38.54 -2.95 4.00
C LEU A 103 39.18 -1.79 3.22
N PRO A 104 40.16 -2.07 2.34
CA PRO A 104 40.76 -1.05 1.49
C PRO A 104 39.73 -0.42 0.54
N GLU A 105 39.85 0.88 0.29
CA GLU A 105 38.93 1.63 -0.59
C GLU A 105 39.08 1.28 -2.08
N GLU A 106 40.18 0.65 -2.49
CA GLU A 106 40.40 0.21 -3.86
C GLU A 106 39.90 -1.22 -4.11
N GLU A 107 39.01 -1.33 -5.10
CA GLU A 107 38.49 -2.53 -5.78
C GLU A 107 37.96 -3.71 -4.95
N SER A 108 36.93 -4.35 -5.50
CA SER A 108 36.37 -5.60 -4.98
C SER A 108 37.41 -6.72 -5.03
N HIS A 109 38.05 -6.99 -3.89
CA HIS A 109 39.11 -7.99 -3.80
C HIS A 109 38.57 -9.40 -3.49
N MET A 110 39.28 -10.40 -4.00
CA MET A 110 39.10 -11.80 -3.62
C MET A 110 39.85 -12.07 -2.31
N PHE A 111 39.21 -12.80 -1.40
CA PHE A 111 39.78 -13.19 -0.12
C PHE A 111 39.88 -14.71 -0.02
N PHE A 112 41.06 -15.20 0.35
CA PHE A 112 41.39 -16.62 0.42
C PHE A 112 41.68 -16.99 1.87
N PHE A 113 40.97 -18.00 2.37
CA PHE A 113 41.19 -18.54 3.71
C PHE A 113 42.27 -19.63 3.68
N ARG A 114 43.13 -19.62 4.68
CA ARG A 114 44.11 -20.67 4.92
C ARG A 114 44.07 -21.08 6.38
N LEU A 115 43.95 -22.37 6.62
CA LEU A 115 44.15 -22.96 7.93
C LEU A 115 45.66 -22.96 8.22
N ASP A 116 46.06 -22.36 9.35
CA ASP A 116 47.48 -22.29 9.76
C ASP A 116 47.61 -22.72 11.23
N CYS A 117 47.19 -23.94 11.50
CA CYS A 117 47.25 -24.56 12.81
C CYS A 117 48.61 -25.26 13.02
N SER A 118 49.27 -24.93 14.12
CA SER A 118 50.52 -25.57 14.56
C SER A 118 51.60 -25.64 13.45
N LYS A 119 52.57 -26.56 13.54
CA LYS A 119 53.55 -26.80 12.46
C LYS A 119 53.05 -27.78 11.41
N ILE A 120 52.03 -28.58 11.74
CA ILE A 120 51.64 -29.76 10.96
C ILE A 120 50.37 -29.47 10.14
N LEU A 121 49.36 -28.83 10.76
CA LEU A 121 48.05 -28.65 10.17
C LEU A 121 47.97 -27.32 9.40
N LYS A 122 48.50 -27.32 8.18
CA LYS A 122 48.46 -26.15 7.30
C LYS A 122 47.87 -26.50 5.95
N PHE A 123 46.80 -25.79 5.58
CA PHE A 123 46.14 -26.03 4.30
C PHE A 123 45.58 -24.73 3.73
N THR A 124 45.87 -24.47 2.45
CA THR A 124 45.28 -23.34 1.73
C THR A 124 44.15 -23.84 0.86
N TYR A 125 42.95 -23.32 1.09
CA TYR A 125 41.80 -23.61 0.25
C TYR A 125 41.85 -22.75 -1.02
N ILE A 126 41.37 -23.32 -2.13
CA ILE A 126 41.31 -22.63 -3.42
C ILE A 126 40.07 -21.75 -3.58
N ASN A 127 38.99 -22.09 -2.87
CA ASN A 127 37.75 -21.32 -2.85
C ASN A 127 38.00 -19.96 -2.19
N ALA A 128 37.34 -18.93 -2.70
CA ALA A 128 37.51 -17.57 -2.25
C ALA A 128 36.21 -16.79 -2.34
N THR A 129 36.01 -15.87 -1.41
CA THR A 129 34.89 -14.94 -1.46
C THR A 129 35.31 -13.62 -2.08
N ARG A 130 34.39 -12.97 -2.79
CA ARG A 130 34.55 -11.59 -3.24
C ARG A 130 33.78 -10.65 -2.32
N ILE A 131 34.48 -9.72 -1.66
CA ILE A 131 33.80 -8.66 -0.92
C ILE A 131 33.50 -7.50 -1.87
N ARG A 132 32.21 -7.15 -2.02
CA ARG A 132 31.74 -6.04 -2.87
C ARG A 132 31.33 -4.87 -1.98
N LEU A 133 32.10 -3.80 -2.00
CA LEU A 133 31.78 -2.57 -1.28
C LEU A 133 30.90 -1.66 -2.13
N GLN A 134 29.78 -1.23 -1.57
CA GLN A 134 28.87 -0.25 -2.16
C GLN A 134 28.83 1.03 -1.33
N ARG A 135 28.68 2.16 -2.01
CA ARG A 135 28.47 3.46 -1.36
C ARG A 135 27.04 3.61 -0.88
N ASP A 136 26.08 3.10 -1.65
CA ASP A 136 24.66 3.23 -1.35
C ASP A 136 24.05 1.85 -1.09
N PRO A 137 23.16 1.71 -0.09
CA PRO A 137 22.52 0.44 0.21
C PRO A 137 21.46 0.09 -0.84
N PRO A 138 21.28 -1.21 -1.16
CA PRO A 138 20.27 -1.64 -2.11
C PRO A 138 18.85 -1.31 -1.60
N PRO A 139 17.86 -1.15 -2.50
CA PRO A 139 16.46 -1.00 -2.11
C PRO A 139 15.97 -2.18 -1.27
N PRO A 140 15.24 -1.93 -0.17
CA PRO A 140 14.61 -2.99 0.61
C PRO A 140 13.67 -3.85 -0.23
N GLN A 141 13.65 -5.16 0.02
CA GLN A 141 12.72 -6.08 -0.63
C GLN A 141 11.37 -5.99 0.07
N LEU A 142 10.33 -5.56 -0.64
CA LEU A 142 9.00 -5.33 -0.09
C LEU A 142 7.99 -6.33 -0.68
N ASN A 143 7.42 -7.18 0.17
CA ASN A 143 6.53 -8.27 -0.21
C ASN A 143 5.27 -8.33 0.67
N PRO A 144 4.15 -8.94 0.20
CA PRO A 144 3.86 -9.26 -1.19
C PRO A 144 3.53 -8.00 -2.02
N MET A 145 3.76 -8.07 -3.33
CA MET A 145 3.27 -7.08 -4.30
C MET A 145 2.01 -7.60 -4.98
N ARG A 146 0.83 -7.28 -4.42
CA ARG A 146 -0.46 -7.73 -4.94
C ARG A 146 -1.60 -6.77 -4.60
N LEU A 147 -2.78 -7.10 -5.14
CA LEU A 147 -4.03 -6.46 -4.78
C LEU A 147 -4.58 -7.07 -3.48
N PHE A 148 -5.24 -6.25 -2.68
CA PHE A 148 -5.88 -6.62 -1.42
C PHE A 148 -7.40 -6.45 -1.53
N GLN A 149 -8.16 -7.16 -0.70
CA GLN A 149 -9.59 -6.93 -0.56
C GLN A 149 -9.89 -6.16 0.72
N GLU A 150 -10.92 -5.30 0.69
CA GLU A 150 -11.38 -4.62 1.90
C GLU A 150 -11.78 -5.61 3.01
N GLY A 151 -11.34 -5.34 4.24
CA GLY A 151 -11.51 -6.21 5.40
C GLY A 151 -10.44 -7.29 5.54
N GLU A 152 -9.58 -7.48 4.53
CA GLU A 152 -8.45 -8.42 4.60
C GLU A 152 -7.40 -7.96 5.62
N ARG A 153 -6.85 -8.90 6.40
CA ARG A 153 -5.68 -8.67 7.24
C ARG A 153 -4.43 -8.78 6.36
N VAL A 154 -3.83 -7.64 6.05
CA VAL A 154 -2.62 -7.55 5.23
C VAL A 154 -1.38 -7.63 6.11
N MET A 155 -0.39 -8.42 5.66
CA MET A 155 0.93 -8.52 6.25
C MET A 155 1.97 -8.19 5.17
N LEU A 156 2.61 -7.03 5.30
CA LEU A 156 3.74 -6.65 4.43
C LEU A 156 5.05 -6.95 5.14
N GLU A 157 6.00 -7.50 4.42
CA GLU A 157 7.34 -7.81 4.89
C GLU A 157 8.36 -6.97 4.11
N CYS A 158 9.25 -6.33 4.87
CA CYS A 158 10.36 -5.59 4.35
C CYS A 158 11.66 -6.24 4.81
N SER A 159 12.45 -6.75 3.87
CA SER A 159 13.69 -7.45 4.14
C SER A 159 14.90 -6.67 3.63
N VAL A 160 15.93 -6.58 4.46
CA VAL A 160 17.20 -5.94 4.13
C VAL A 160 18.39 -6.79 4.56
N PRO A 161 19.51 -6.77 3.83
CA PRO A 161 20.71 -7.49 4.23
C PRO A 161 21.30 -6.92 5.52
N VAL A 162 22.00 -7.75 6.30
CA VAL A 162 22.77 -7.33 7.47
C VAL A 162 24.25 -7.69 7.25
N PRO A 163 25.01 -6.86 6.51
CA PRO A 163 26.43 -7.12 6.28
C PRO A 163 27.25 -7.14 7.57
N CYS A 164 26.94 -6.26 8.52
CA CYS A 164 27.69 -6.09 9.76
C CYS A 164 26.81 -6.49 10.96
N PRO A 165 27.07 -7.64 11.61
CA PRO A 165 26.31 -8.08 12.78
C PRO A 165 26.41 -7.10 13.96
N ASP A 166 27.56 -6.45 14.12
CA ASP A 166 27.82 -5.49 15.20
C ASP A 166 27.16 -4.12 14.97
N LEU A 167 26.78 -3.82 13.71
CA LEU A 167 26.13 -2.58 13.29
C LEU A 167 24.86 -2.90 12.49
N PRO A 168 23.82 -3.47 13.13
CA PRO A 168 22.61 -3.88 12.44
C PRO A 168 21.84 -2.66 11.90
N PRO A 169 21.17 -2.78 10.74
CA PRO A 169 20.36 -1.69 10.18
C PRO A 169 19.08 -1.45 10.98
N SER A 170 18.51 -0.26 10.81
CA SER A 170 17.18 0.08 11.32
C SER A 170 16.18 0.21 10.18
N ILE A 171 15.00 -0.40 10.35
CA ILE A 171 13.89 -0.37 9.39
C ILE A 171 12.80 0.58 9.90
N THR A 172 12.32 1.46 9.02
CA THR A 172 11.27 2.44 9.30
C THR A 172 10.17 2.35 8.24
N TRP A 173 8.93 2.25 8.69
CA TRP A 173 7.74 2.28 7.82
C TRP A 173 7.12 3.67 7.77
N LEU A 174 6.77 4.12 6.56
CA LEU A 174 6.17 5.43 6.28
C LEU A 174 4.87 5.27 5.45
N PRO A 175 3.81 6.06 5.72
CA PRO A 175 3.67 6.94 6.87
C PRO A 175 3.61 6.15 8.19
N PRO A 176 3.88 6.76 9.36
CA PRO A 176 3.90 6.05 10.64
C PRO A 176 2.51 5.72 11.24
N GLY A 177 1.41 5.86 10.48
CA GLY A 177 -0.01 5.86 10.90
C GLY A 177 -0.59 4.58 11.54
N ASP A 178 -1.86 4.24 11.25
CA ASP A 178 -2.75 3.26 11.93
C ASP A 178 -2.31 1.76 11.89
N PHE A 179 -1.02 1.49 11.78
CA PHE A 179 -0.47 0.15 11.63
C PHE A 179 -0.33 -0.56 12.98
N ILE A 180 -0.81 -1.80 13.04
CA ILE A 180 -1.09 -2.53 14.29
C ILE A 180 0.18 -3.10 14.92
N SER A 181 1.11 -3.59 14.12
CA SER A 181 2.33 -4.20 14.63
C SER A 181 3.51 -3.94 13.70
N LYS A 182 4.65 -3.63 14.33
CA LYS A 182 5.98 -3.64 13.73
C LYS A 182 6.79 -4.64 14.53
N GLN A 183 7.12 -5.76 13.93
CA GLN A 183 8.05 -6.74 14.50
C GLN A 183 9.23 -6.86 13.56
N SER A 184 10.42 -7.07 14.10
CA SER A 184 11.64 -7.25 13.32
C SER A 184 12.35 -8.51 13.78
N HIS A 185 12.72 -9.36 12.83
CA HIS A 185 13.37 -10.64 13.09
C HIS A 185 14.65 -10.72 12.26
N LEU A 186 15.75 -11.07 12.92
CA LEU A 186 16.99 -11.42 12.25
C LEU A 186 16.88 -12.87 11.78
N HIS A 187 17.10 -13.10 10.50
CA HIS A 187 17.06 -14.39 9.85
C HIS A 187 18.43 -14.70 9.23
N GLN A 188 18.84 -15.96 9.29
CA GLN A 188 20.03 -16.46 8.59
C GLN A 188 19.56 -17.30 7.40
N ASN A 189 19.97 -16.90 6.20
CA ASN A 189 19.58 -17.55 4.95
C ASN A 189 20.33 -18.88 4.76
N GLU A 190 19.95 -19.65 3.74
CA GLU A 190 20.66 -20.89 3.34
C GLU A 190 22.15 -20.65 3.05
N ASP A 191 22.51 -19.48 2.48
CA ASP A 191 23.90 -19.06 2.24
C ASP A 191 24.63 -18.56 3.51
N GLU A 192 24.07 -18.82 4.69
CA GLU A 192 24.51 -18.33 6.01
C GLU A 192 24.56 -16.80 6.19
N LEU A 193 24.13 -16.02 5.18
CA LEU A 193 24.04 -14.57 5.22
C LEU A 193 22.85 -14.10 6.06
N LEU A 194 23.04 -12.98 6.76
CA LEU A 194 22.03 -12.41 7.65
C LEU A 194 21.11 -11.43 6.93
N THR A 195 19.81 -11.54 7.20
CA THR A 195 18.77 -10.61 6.74
C THR A 195 17.91 -10.16 7.91
N LEU A 196 17.55 -8.88 7.93
CA LEU A 196 16.61 -8.31 8.89
C LEU A 196 15.28 -8.10 8.17
N THR A 197 14.23 -8.76 8.66
CA THR A 197 12.88 -8.64 8.12
C THR A 197 11.99 -7.94 9.12
N SER A 198 11.32 -6.87 8.69
CA SER A 198 10.27 -6.21 9.46
C SER A 198 8.90 -6.49 8.86
N THR A 199 7.93 -6.84 9.70
CA THR A 199 6.55 -7.11 9.29
C THR A 199 5.63 -5.99 9.73
N LEU A 200 4.83 -5.46 8.80
CA LEU A 200 3.80 -4.45 9.00
C LEU A 200 2.41 -5.08 8.80
N THR A 201 1.56 -5.02 9.82
CA THR A 201 0.19 -5.58 9.75
C THR A 201 -0.89 -4.50 9.86
N PHE A 202 -1.89 -4.55 8.98
CA PHE A 202 -3.07 -3.68 9.04
C PHE A 202 -4.31 -4.37 8.43
N ILE A 203 -5.48 -3.78 8.62
CA ILE A 203 -6.73 -4.22 7.97
C ILE A 203 -6.97 -3.32 6.77
N ALA A 204 -7.03 -3.89 5.57
CA ALA A 204 -7.26 -3.15 4.35
C ALA A 204 -8.64 -2.50 4.35
N SER A 205 -8.72 -1.25 3.91
CA SER A 205 -9.96 -0.48 3.73
C SER A 205 -9.84 0.34 2.46
N ALA A 206 -10.94 0.78 1.86
CA ALA A 206 -10.79 1.56 0.62
C ALA A 206 -10.07 2.89 0.79
N ASN A 207 -10.04 3.48 1.99
CA ASN A 207 -9.26 4.70 2.24
C ASN A 207 -7.75 4.48 2.02
N HIS A 208 -7.31 3.22 2.06
CA HIS A 208 -5.95 2.82 1.75
C HIS A 208 -5.69 2.65 0.25
N HIS A 209 -6.71 2.57 -0.61
CA HIS A 209 -6.49 2.48 -2.07
C HIS A 209 -5.76 3.73 -2.58
N ASN A 210 -4.77 3.54 -3.45
CA ASN A 210 -3.88 4.57 -3.98
C ASN A 210 -3.03 5.30 -2.91
N ARG A 211 -2.98 4.79 -1.67
CA ARG A 211 -2.02 5.24 -0.67
C ARG A 211 -0.70 4.49 -0.84
N SER A 212 0.41 5.18 -0.59
CA SER A 212 1.75 4.60 -0.64
C SER A 212 2.22 4.16 0.74
N ILE A 213 2.73 2.95 0.85
CA ILE A 213 3.53 2.49 1.99
C ILE A 213 4.98 2.42 1.55
N THR A 214 5.87 3.02 2.34
CA THR A 214 7.31 3.01 2.10
C THR A 214 8.01 2.32 3.25
N CYS A 215 8.84 1.34 2.93
CA CYS A 215 9.83 0.80 3.86
C CYS A 215 11.17 1.49 3.59
N SER A 216 11.80 1.99 4.64
CA SER A 216 13.07 2.69 4.61
C SER A 216 14.07 1.99 5.52
N ALA A 217 15.31 1.82 5.07
CA ALA A 217 16.37 1.19 5.83
C ALA A 217 17.62 2.08 5.91
N SER A 218 18.15 2.20 7.11
CA SER A 218 19.35 2.98 7.41
C SER A 218 20.40 2.14 8.11
N TYR A 219 21.66 2.31 7.72
CA TYR A 219 22.78 1.47 8.15
C TYR A 219 23.76 2.29 8.98
N PRO A 220 23.98 1.97 10.27
CA PRO A 220 24.99 2.64 11.06
C PRO A 220 26.40 2.32 10.57
N LEU A 221 27.30 3.31 10.63
CA LEU A 221 28.71 3.22 10.26
C LEU A 221 29.59 3.31 11.50
N GLN A 222 30.85 2.86 11.38
CA GLN A 222 31.80 2.80 12.51
C GLN A 222 32.16 4.18 13.07
N ASN A 223 32.07 5.24 12.25
CA ASN A 223 32.33 6.62 12.65
C ASN A 223 31.13 7.28 13.37
N GLY A 224 30.04 6.54 13.62
CA GLY A 224 28.82 7.03 14.24
C GLY A 224 27.86 7.76 13.29
N SER A 225 28.22 7.92 12.01
CA SER A 225 27.28 8.39 10.98
C SER A 225 26.40 7.25 10.46
N THR A 226 25.39 7.59 9.67
CA THR A 226 24.41 6.62 9.14
C THR A 226 24.37 6.73 7.63
N LEU A 227 24.43 5.58 6.94
CA LEU A 227 24.27 5.48 5.51
C LEU A 227 22.81 5.22 5.11
N GLY A 228 22.37 5.87 4.04
CA GLY A 228 20.98 5.85 3.58
C GLY A 228 20.19 7.08 4.06
N PRO A 229 18.85 7.01 4.11
CA PRO A 229 18.03 5.80 3.95
C PRO A 229 17.91 5.31 2.50
N SER A 230 17.94 4.00 2.32
CA SER A 230 17.42 3.36 1.10
C SER A 230 15.96 2.99 1.31
N ALA A 231 15.12 3.17 0.29
CA ALA A 231 13.67 3.03 0.44
C ALA A 231 13.03 2.26 -0.70
N SER A 232 11.95 1.55 -0.37
CA SER A 232 11.09 0.83 -1.31
C SER A 232 9.64 1.19 -1.02
N THR A 233 8.91 1.61 -2.06
CA THR A 233 7.55 2.14 -1.94
C THR A 233 6.60 1.30 -2.77
N GLN A 234 5.47 0.91 -2.16
CA GLN A 234 4.36 0.26 -2.82
C GLN A 234 3.11 1.13 -2.72
N VAL A 235 2.44 1.34 -3.85
CA VAL A 235 1.09 1.91 -3.89
C VAL A 235 0.09 0.78 -3.69
N LEU A 236 -0.77 0.93 -2.69
CA LEU A 236 -1.75 -0.08 -2.33
C LEU A 236 -2.92 -0.10 -3.31
N ASP A 237 -3.19 -1.27 -3.87
CA ASP A 237 -4.39 -1.53 -4.64
C ASP A 237 -5.37 -2.35 -3.79
N VAL A 238 -6.40 -1.67 -3.26
CA VAL A 238 -7.42 -2.29 -2.39
C VAL A 238 -8.74 -2.31 -3.15
N GLN A 239 -9.31 -3.50 -3.34
CA GLN A 239 -10.61 -3.72 -3.96
C GLN A 239 -11.72 -3.61 -2.91
N TYR A 240 -12.78 -2.87 -3.24
CA TYR A 240 -13.92 -2.58 -2.38
C TYR A 240 -15.22 -2.48 -3.18
N ALA A 241 -16.35 -2.73 -2.50
CA ALA A 241 -17.68 -2.55 -3.08
C ALA A 241 -17.99 -1.06 -3.31
N PRO A 242 -18.92 -0.72 -4.22
CA PRO A 242 -19.27 0.66 -4.50
C PRO A 242 -19.70 1.43 -3.24
N ARG A 243 -19.24 2.66 -3.11
CA ARG A 243 -19.43 3.55 -1.95
C ARG A 243 -19.74 4.97 -2.41
N PHE A 244 -20.29 5.77 -1.50
CA PHE A 244 -20.73 7.15 -1.77
C PHE A 244 -21.59 7.23 -3.04
N THR A 245 -22.51 6.27 -3.19
CA THR A 245 -23.39 6.21 -4.36
C THR A 245 -24.43 7.31 -4.29
N GLU A 246 -24.47 8.17 -5.30
CA GLU A 246 -25.32 9.35 -5.36
C GLU A 246 -26.07 9.42 -6.69
N ALA A 247 -27.34 9.82 -6.62
CA ALA A 247 -28.18 10.08 -7.78
C ALA A 247 -28.35 11.61 -7.95
N LEU A 248 -27.92 12.13 -9.09
CA LEU A 248 -28.00 13.54 -9.44
C LEU A 248 -29.05 13.77 -10.51
N VAL A 249 -29.82 14.85 -10.40
CA VAL A 249 -30.86 15.20 -11.37
C VAL A 249 -30.50 16.51 -12.06
N HIS A 250 -30.38 16.48 -13.39
CA HIS A 250 -30.11 17.65 -14.23
C HIS A 250 -31.29 17.91 -15.16
N ARG A 251 -31.69 19.18 -15.31
CA ARG A 251 -32.66 19.61 -16.33
C ARG A 251 -31.93 19.92 -17.62
N THR A 252 -32.35 19.33 -18.73
CA THR A 252 -31.76 19.60 -20.05
C THR A 252 -32.63 20.59 -20.81
N GLY A 253 -32.30 21.89 -20.73
CA GLY A 253 -32.90 22.94 -21.57
C GLY A 253 -34.33 23.38 -21.21
N SER A 254 -34.74 24.54 -21.76
CA SER A 254 -36.02 25.21 -21.43
C SER A 254 -37.20 24.78 -22.30
N LYS A 255 -36.97 24.05 -23.40
CA LYS A 255 -38.00 23.74 -24.40
C LYS A 255 -38.51 22.30 -24.37
N ASP A 256 -37.69 21.37 -23.88
CA ASP A 256 -38.08 19.97 -23.75
C ASP A 256 -37.94 19.61 -22.28
N GLN A 257 -39.04 19.26 -21.61
CA GLN A 257 -39.07 18.85 -20.21
C GLN A 257 -38.37 17.49 -20.02
N THR A 258 -37.10 17.41 -20.33
CA THR A 258 -36.28 16.21 -20.26
C THR A 258 -35.37 16.32 -19.03
N LEU A 259 -35.32 15.24 -18.26
CA LEU A 259 -34.50 15.11 -17.06
C LEU A 259 -33.40 14.09 -17.32
N ALA A 260 -32.17 14.47 -17.03
CA ALA A 260 -31.00 13.61 -17.08
C ALA A 260 -30.61 13.23 -15.64
N LEU A 261 -30.76 11.96 -15.29
CA LEU A 261 -30.37 11.41 -14.00
C LEU A 261 -29.02 10.72 -14.14
N VAL A 262 -28.05 11.14 -13.33
CA VAL A 262 -26.68 10.62 -13.34
C VAL A 262 -26.39 9.91 -12.02
N CYS A 263 -25.87 8.69 -12.07
CA CYS A 263 -25.47 7.93 -10.90
C CYS A 263 -23.95 7.98 -10.77
N LEU A 264 -23.47 8.53 -9.66
CA LEU A 264 -22.06 8.55 -9.30
C LEU A 264 -21.81 7.54 -8.19
N SER A 265 -20.66 6.86 -8.23
CA SER A 265 -20.26 5.92 -7.19
C SER A 265 -18.75 5.70 -7.26
N ASP A 266 -18.09 5.65 -6.11
CA ASP A 266 -16.68 5.30 -5.99
C ASP A 266 -16.54 3.79 -5.79
N ALA A 267 -15.73 3.11 -6.59
CA ALA A 267 -15.57 1.66 -6.53
C ALA A 267 -14.22 1.23 -7.13
N ASN A 268 -13.59 0.21 -6.52
CA ASN A 268 -12.45 -0.48 -7.11
C ASN A 268 -12.67 -2.01 -7.06
N PRO A 269 -12.71 -2.74 -8.18
CA PRO A 269 -12.65 -2.25 -9.55
C PRO A 269 -13.85 -1.34 -9.90
N PRO A 270 -13.77 -0.60 -11.02
CA PRO A 270 -14.84 0.28 -11.47
C PRO A 270 -16.20 -0.42 -11.53
N VAL A 271 -17.26 0.36 -11.34
CA VAL A 271 -18.65 -0.13 -11.38
C VAL A 271 -18.92 -0.80 -12.72
N SER A 272 -19.42 -2.03 -12.67
CA SER A 272 -19.76 -2.82 -13.86
C SER A 272 -21.23 -2.72 -14.24
N VAL A 273 -22.11 -2.45 -13.28
CA VAL A 273 -23.57 -2.36 -13.50
C VAL A 273 -24.16 -1.20 -12.70
N TYR A 274 -24.96 -0.38 -13.39
CA TYR A 274 -25.82 0.64 -12.79
C TYR A 274 -27.28 0.29 -13.08
N SER A 275 -28.15 0.36 -12.08
CA SER A 275 -29.59 0.11 -12.21
C SER A 275 -30.38 1.24 -11.55
N TRP A 276 -31.36 1.78 -12.27
CA TRP A 276 -32.23 2.84 -11.79
C TRP A 276 -33.59 2.30 -11.36
N TYR A 277 -34.04 2.72 -10.19
CA TYR A 277 -35.33 2.34 -9.65
C TYR A 277 -36.18 3.57 -9.37
N ARG A 278 -37.46 3.47 -9.68
CA ARG A 278 -38.50 4.39 -9.21
C ARG A 278 -39.14 3.82 -7.97
N THR A 279 -39.35 4.68 -6.97
CA THR A 279 -40.05 4.39 -5.71
C THR A 279 -41.10 5.46 -5.43
N ARG A 280 -42.13 5.08 -4.68
CA ARG A 280 -43.14 5.99 -4.15
C ARG A 280 -43.19 5.80 -2.64
N ASP A 281 -42.98 6.87 -1.88
CA ASP A 281 -42.97 6.89 -0.42
C ASP A 281 -42.07 5.80 0.22
N GLY A 282 -40.92 5.50 -0.41
CA GLY A 282 -40.01 4.45 0.05
C GLY A 282 -40.50 3.00 -0.13
N GLY A 283 -41.60 2.79 -0.86
CA GLY A 283 -42.25 1.51 -1.10
C GLY A 283 -41.60 0.66 -2.22
N GLN A 284 -42.42 0.08 -3.09
CA GLN A 284 -41.99 -0.90 -4.09
C GLN A 284 -41.05 -0.29 -5.15
N LEU A 285 -39.90 -0.95 -5.36
CA LEU A 285 -38.91 -0.55 -6.35
C LEU A 285 -39.24 -1.12 -7.73
N THR A 286 -39.37 -0.24 -8.72
CA THR A 286 -39.58 -0.62 -10.12
C THR A 286 -38.37 -0.24 -10.96
N LEU A 287 -37.77 -1.20 -11.67
CA LEU A 287 -36.62 -0.97 -12.54
C LEU A 287 -37.04 -0.07 -13.71
N GLN A 288 -36.31 1.03 -13.92
CA GLN A 288 -36.58 2.01 -14.98
C GLN A 288 -35.55 1.96 -16.10
N GLY A 289 -34.32 1.54 -15.80
CA GLY A 289 -33.27 1.42 -16.79
C GLY A 289 -31.93 1.03 -16.18
N GLU A 290 -30.97 0.80 -17.07
CA GLU A 290 -29.60 0.45 -16.74
C GLU A 290 -28.63 1.46 -17.36
N GLY A 291 -27.45 1.60 -16.75
CA GLY A 291 -26.44 2.57 -17.15
C GLY A 291 -26.31 3.75 -16.19
N ALA A 292 -25.15 4.42 -16.25
CA ALA A 292 -24.83 5.52 -15.35
C ALA A 292 -25.72 6.76 -15.58
N LEU A 293 -26.27 6.90 -16.80
CA LEU A 293 -27.17 7.99 -17.19
C LEU A 293 -28.55 7.40 -17.54
N LEU A 294 -29.60 7.94 -16.93
CA LEU A 294 -30.99 7.68 -17.29
C LEU A 294 -31.62 8.98 -17.79
N ILE A 295 -32.21 8.95 -18.99
CA ILE A 295 -32.94 10.09 -19.56
C ILE A 295 -34.44 9.83 -19.39
N LEU A 296 -35.13 10.76 -18.74
CA LEU A 296 -36.59 10.74 -18.58
C LEU A 296 -37.22 11.88 -19.37
N THR A 297 -38.19 11.56 -20.22
CA THR A 297 -39.07 12.54 -20.87
C THR A 297 -40.27 12.81 -19.97
N ALA A 298 -40.62 14.08 -19.75
CA ALA A 298 -41.66 14.45 -18.79
C ALA A 298 -42.99 13.72 -18.98
N SER A 299 -43.39 13.07 -17.89
CA SER A 299 -44.72 12.59 -17.57
C SER A 299 -44.99 13.10 -16.14
N PRO A 300 -46.23 13.33 -15.67
CA PRO A 300 -46.44 13.81 -14.30
C PRO A 300 -45.79 12.86 -13.30
N PHE A 301 -44.61 13.27 -12.78
CA PHE A 301 -43.76 12.45 -11.91
C PHE A 301 -44.27 12.40 -10.46
N GLY A 302 -45.44 12.98 -10.18
CA GLY A 302 -46.09 12.94 -8.86
C GLY A 302 -45.12 13.27 -7.71
N SER A 303 -45.26 12.54 -6.60
CA SER A 303 -44.31 12.48 -5.47
C SER A 303 -43.28 11.36 -5.66
N ASP A 304 -43.01 10.93 -6.90
CA ASP A 304 -42.13 9.79 -7.13
C ASP A 304 -40.65 10.17 -6.95
N GLU A 305 -39.90 9.27 -6.34
CA GLU A 305 -38.47 9.41 -6.10
C GLU A 305 -37.71 8.37 -6.92
N PHE A 306 -36.47 8.70 -7.27
CA PHE A 306 -35.59 7.82 -8.00
C PHE A 306 -34.38 7.47 -7.14
N LEU A 307 -33.91 6.23 -7.22
CA LEU A 307 -32.64 5.83 -6.63
C LEU A 307 -31.86 5.00 -7.63
N CYS A 308 -30.54 5.12 -7.58
CA CYS A 308 -29.66 4.28 -8.38
C CYS A 308 -28.97 3.23 -7.49
N LYS A 309 -28.65 2.09 -8.09
CA LYS A 309 -27.83 1.03 -7.50
C LYS A 309 -26.58 0.87 -8.37
N ALA A 310 -25.41 1.02 -7.77
CA ALA A 310 -24.12 0.71 -8.39
C ALA A 310 -23.62 -0.65 -7.90
N ALA A 311 -23.07 -1.48 -8.79
CA ALA A 311 -22.52 -2.79 -8.46
C ALA A 311 -21.20 -3.06 -9.18
N ASN A 312 -20.26 -3.70 -8.48
CA ASN A 312 -19.06 -4.30 -9.05
C ASN A 312 -18.93 -5.76 -8.57
N LYS A 313 -17.82 -6.43 -8.92
CA LYS A 313 -17.58 -7.84 -8.52
C LYS A 313 -17.50 -8.07 -7.00
N ILE A 314 -17.27 -7.01 -6.21
CA ILE A 314 -17.10 -7.09 -4.75
C ILE A 314 -18.46 -6.91 -4.05
N GLY A 315 -19.33 -6.06 -4.56
CA GLY A 315 -20.65 -5.84 -3.98
C GLY A 315 -21.44 -4.73 -4.66
N SER A 316 -22.41 -4.16 -3.94
CA SER A 316 -23.28 -3.11 -4.48
C SER A 316 -23.77 -2.16 -3.40
N GLN A 317 -24.03 -0.91 -3.78
CA GLN A 317 -24.65 0.10 -2.91
C GLN A 317 -25.74 0.86 -3.66
N ARG A 318 -26.78 1.25 -2.92
CA ARG A 318 -27.86 2.11 -3.40
C ARG A 318 -27.63 3.56 -2.95
N SER A 319 -28.00 4.51 -3.80
CA SER A 319 -28.12 5.91 -3.42
C SER A 319 -29.31 6.11 -2.47
N ARG A 320 -29.33 7.28 -1.82
CA ARG A 320 -30.58 7.79 -1.25
C ARG A 320 -31.57 8.10 -2.38
N PRO A 321 -32.89 7.99 -2.13
CA PRO A 321 -33.90 8.45 -3.08
C PRO A 321 -33.77 9.96 -3.33
N VAL A 322 -33.91 10.38 -4.58
CA VAL A 322 -33.92 11.78 -5.01
C VAL A 322 -35.30 12.11 -5.63
N PRO A 323 -35.99 13.15 -5.13
CA PRO A 323 -37.26 13.58 -5.70
C PRO A 323 -37.03 14.26 -7.05
N LEU A 324 -37.95 14.06 -7.99
CA LEU A 324 -37.92 14.83 -9.23
C LEU A 324 -38.50 16.24 -9.00
N PRO A 325 -37.93 17.27 -9.65
CA PRO A 325 -38.51 18.60 -9.57
C PRO A 325 -39.94 18.56 -10.11
N ALA A 326 -40.91 18.99 -9.29
CA ALA A 326 -42.29 19.14 -9.73
C ALA A 326 -42.32 19.97 -11.03
N GLY A 327 -42.91 19.41 -12.08
CA GLY A 327 -43.29 20.22 -13.23
C GLY A 327 -44.19 21.32 -12.69
N VAL A 328 -43.77 22.57 -12.84
CA VAL A 328 -44.61 23.72 -12.48
C VAL A 328 -45.86 23.56 -13.33
N THR A 329 -46.95 23.10 -12.71
CA THR A 329 -48.27 23.31 -13.25
C THR A 329 -48.39 24.83 -13.33
N THR A 330 -48.28 25.38 -14.53
CA THR A 330 -48.79 26.72 -14.80
C THR A 330 -50.29 26.64 -14.57
N GLY A 331 -50.70 26.73 -13.31
CA GLY A 331 -52.06 27.00 -12.92
C GLY A 331 -52.35 28.43 -13.38
N SER A 332 -52.65 28.61 -14.66
CA SER A 332 -53.36 29.79 -15.13
C SER A 332 -54.84 29.65 -14.75
N GLY A 333 -55.10 29.51 -13.45
CA GLY A 333 -56.38 29.83 -12.85
C GLY A 333 -56.25 31.25 -12.31
N LEU A 334 -56.54 32.25 -13.16
CA LEU A 334 -56.87 33.56 -12.61
C LEU A 334 -58.05 33.35 -11.65
N PRO A 335 -58.02 33.86 -10.40
CA PRO A 335 -59.21 33.82 -9.56
C PRO A 335 -60.32 34.59 -10.28
N SER A 336 -61.43 33.91 -10.59
CA SER A 336 -62.59 34.39 -11.35
C SER A 336 -63.41 35.49 -10.64
N GLY A 337 -62.79 36.29 -9.79
CA GLY A 337 -63.40 37.42 -9.08
C GLY A 337 -62.89 38.79 -9.50
N VAL A 338 -61.76 38.88 -10.22
CA VAL A 338 -61.11 40.15 -10.54
C VAL A 338 -61.93 41.06 -11.50
N PRO A 339 -62.67 40.58 -12.52
CA PRO A 339 -63.44 41.50 -13.37
C PRO A 339 -64.62 42.14 -12.63
N TYR A 340 -65.18 41.50 -11.60
CA TYR A 340 -66.34 42.01 -10.86
C TYR A 340 -65.97 43.10 -9.85
N VAL A 341 -64.79 43.00 -9.22
CA VAL A 341 -64.32 44.02 -8.26
C VAL A 341 -63.97 45.32 -8.98
N LEU A 342 -63.35 45.24 -10.15
CA LEU A 342 -63.07 46.41 -11.00
C LEU A 342 -64.35 47.07 -11.52
N PHE A 343 -65.34 46.29 -11.97
CA PHE A 343 -66.63 46.83 -12.40
C PHE A 343 -67.38 47.48 -11.24
N GLY A 344 -67.37 46.86 -10.06
CA GLY A 344 -67.97 47.42 -8.83
C GLY A 344 -67.34 48.74 -8.42
N LEU A 345 -66.01 48.83 -8.42
CA LEU A 345 -65.28 50.06 -8.11
C LEU A 345 -65.57 51.19 -9.10
N LEU A 346 -65.61 50.88 -10.41
CA LEU A 346 -65.93 51.86 -11.45
C LEU A 346 -67.38 52.38 -11.32
N LEU A 347 -68.33 51.50 -11.02
CA LEU A 347 -69.73 51.88 -10.84
C LEU A 347 -69.93 52.74 -9.58
N LEU A 348 -69.22 52.42 -8.50
CA LEU A 348 -69.25 53.20 -7.25
C LEU A 348 -68.65 54.60 -7.44
N LEU A 349 -67.52 54.71 -8.15
CA LEU A 349 -66.92 55.99 -8.54
C LEU A 349 -67.86 56.82 -9.43
N HIS A 350 -68.56 56.19 -10.36
CA HIS A 350 -69.51 56.88 -11.24
C HIS A 350 -70.70 57.42 -10.45
N VAL A 351 -71.26 56.66 -9.50
CA VAL A 351 -72.33 57.12 -8.62
C VAL A 351 -71.86 58.27 -7.74
N LEU A 352 -70.65 58.21 -7.18
CA LEU A 352 -70.06 59.29 -6.38
C LEU A 352 -69.89 60.58 -7.19
N MET A 353 -69.44 60.48 -8.44
CA MET A 353 -69.34 61.64 -9.33
C MET A 353 -70.71 62.25 -9.64
N VAL A 354 -71.74 61.43 -9.86
CA VAL A 354 -73.11 61.91 -10.09
C VAL A 354 -73.67 62.57 -8.83
N THR A 355 -73.50 61.98 -7.65
CA THR A 355 -74.01 62.57 -6.40
C THR A 355 -73.31 63.87 -6.05
N VAL A 356 -71.99 63.97 -6.25
CA VAL A 356 -71.22 65.22 -6.07
C VAL A 356 -71.68 66.28 -7.06
N ASN A 357 -71.93 65.93 -8.33
CA ASN A 357 -72.43 66.87 -9.33
C ASN A 357 -73.86 67.32 -9.04
N VAL A 358 -74.75 66.42 -8.60
CA VAL A 358 -76.11 66.77 -8.16
C VAL A 358 -76.08 67.65 -6.91
N TYR A 359 -75.17 67.38 -5.97
CA TYR A 359 -74.99 68.20 -4.78
C TYR A 359 -74.47 69.60 -5.14
N LYS A 360 -73.47 69.71 -6.03
CA LYS A 360 -72.99 70.99 -6.56
C LYS A 360 -74.10 71.75 -7.29
N TYR A 361 -74.92 71.05 -8.09
CA TYR A 361 -76.05 71.64 -8.81
C TYR A 361 -77.14 72.15 -7.85
N ARG A 362 -77.52 71.36 -6.82
CA ARG A 362 -78.48 71.78 -5.79
C ARG A 362 -77.96 72.95 -4.95
N ARG A 363 -76.67 72.97 -4.64
CA ARG A 363 -76.02 74.08 -3.90
C ARG A 363 -75.92 75.36 -4.75
N SER A 364 -75.66 75.23 -6.05
CA SER A 364 -75.71 76.35 -7.00
C SER A 364 -77.13 76.94 -7.13
N TRP A 365 -78.17 76.09 -7.16
CA TRP A 365 -79.57 76.54 -7.20
C TRP A 365 -80.04 77.25 -5.91
N SER A 366 -79.43 76.95 -4.76
CA SER A 366 -79.81 77.55 -3.47
C SER A 366 -79.06 78.86 -3.14
N CYS A 367 -78.06 79.25 -3.93
CA CYS A 367 -77.39 80.55 -3.79
C CYS A 367 -77.98 81.67 -4.67
N GLN A 368 -78.91 81.38 -5.59
CA GLN A 368 -79.43 82.38 -6.54
C GLN A 368 -80.83 82.94 -6.20
N ARG A 369 -81.38 82.61 -5.02
CA ARG A 369 -82.61 83.22 -4.48
C ARG A 369 -82.40 83.68 -3.05
N ARG A 370 -81.83 84.87 -2.86
CA ARG A 370 -82.12 85.84 -1.77
C ARG A 370 -81.06 86.94 -1.73
N THR A 371 -81.39 88.10 -2.31
CA THR A 371 -80.94 89.45 -1.92
C THR A 371 -81.78 90.47 -2.70
N PRO A 372 -81.95 91.71 -2.21
CA PRO A 372 -83.20 92.15 -1.58
C PRO A 372 -83.91 93.28 -2.34
N THR A 373 -85.21 93.44 -2.10
CA THR A 373 -85.94 94.70 -2.32
C THR A 373 -86.18 95.36 -0.97
N LEU A 374 -85.54 96.51 -0.75
CA LEU A 374 -85.82 97.49 0.31
C LEU A 374 -86.38 98.75 -0.37
N THR A 375 -87.59 99.12 0.02
CA THR A 375 -87.99 100.52 0.28
C THR A 375 -88.10 100.67 1.78
#